data_AF-A0AAC8Q309-F1
#
_entry.id   AF-A0AAC8Q309-F1
#
_cell.length_a   1.000
_cell.length_b   1.000
_cell.length_c   1.000
_cell.angle_alpha   90.00
_cell.angle_beta   90.00
_cell.angle_gamma   90.00
#
_symmetry.space_group_name_H-M   'P 1'
#
loop_
_entity.id
_entity.type
_entity.pdbx_description
1 polymer ?
#
loop_
_entity_poly.entity_id
_entity_poly.type
_entity_poly.pdbx_seq_one_letter_code
_entity_poly.pdbx_strand_id
1 'polypeptide(L)'
;MSELSMEWWVAQSPERVFAAIEDPFQMRRWYGAVPGGQRLGEEGAAESGEPFRVNVLDAKGVLRSQTGRILKVFPGRGFLMELAWDGGELGSETTRLSFGLEPSGEGTRIEVRQGPFSSPELVEAYRAYWEANVGRLLRVASGEAVPCFEEFWEESGGYVEPLGLAAYTVLAGMKAAGVPPETLAQLEETLYTHLARVPEETAGVLGAVLRERLRGTLPGGG
;
A
#
# COMPACT_ATOMS: atom_id res chain seq x y z
N MET A 1 -25.05 9.97 11.74
CA MET A 1 -23.72 9.36 11.67
C MET A 1 -23.89 7.94 11.19
N SER A 2 -23.27 7.58 10.08
CA SER A 2 -23.34 6.26 9.45
C SER A 2 -22.12 5.40 9.78
N GLU A 3 -22.22 4.09 9.55
CA GLU A 3 -21.13 3.12 9.68
C GLU A 3 -21.01 2.36 8.37
N LEU A 4 -19.77 2.08 7.95
CA LEU A 4 -19.44 1.17 6.85
C LEU A 4 -19.31 -0.24 7.42
N SER A 5 -19.91 -1.23 6.76
CA SER A 5 -19.68 -2.65 7.02
C SER A 5 -19.43 -3.37 5.69
N MET A 6 -18.38 -4.18 5.64
CA MET A 6 -17.92 -4.89 4.46
C MET A 6 -17.39 -6.27 4.82
N GLU A 7 -17.51 -7.19 3.88
CA GLU A 7 -17.13 -8.59 4.07
C GLU A 7 -16.40 -9.14 2.84
N TRP A 8 -15.38 -9.95 3.09
CA TRP A 8 -14.68 -10.75 2.08
C TRP A 8 -14.49 -12.19 2.55
N TRP A 9 -14.25 -13.09 1.60
CA TRP A 9 -13.84 -14.45 1.88
C TRP A 9 -12.53 -14.76 1.14
N VAL A 10 -11.67 -15.56 1.78
CA VAL A 10 -10.42 -16.05 1.18
C VAL A 10 -10.17 -17.49 1.56
N ALA A 11 -9.62 -18.27 0.63
CA ALA A 11 -9.28 -19.69 0.82
C ALA A 11 -8.03 -19.93 1.69
N GLN A 12 -7.64 -18.95 2.51
CA GLN A 12 -6.50 -19.06 3.44
C GLN A 12 -7.03 -19.13 4.88
N SER A 13 -6.28 -19.81 5.76
CA SER A 13 -6.66 -19.93 7.16
C SER A 13 -6.56 -18.57 7.88
N PRO A 14 -7.31 -18.36 9.00
CA PRO A 14 -7.25 -17.09 9.74
C PRO A 14 -5.85 -16.76 10.23
N GLU A 15 -5.06 -17.78 10.57
CA GLU A 15 -3.66 -17.63 10.98
C GLU A 15 -2.80 -17.07 9.84
N ARG A 16 -3.03 -17.53 8.61
CA ARG A 16 -2.29 -17.03 7.44
C ARG A 16 -2.66 -15.58 7.12
N VAL A 17 -3.94 -15.24 7.19
CA VAL A 17 -4.41 -13.86 7.00
C VAL A 17 -3.89 -12.95 8.11
N PHE A 18 -3.94 -13.42 9.36
CA PHE A 18 -3.44 -12.66 10.51
C PHE A 18 -1.93 -12.44 10.45
N ALA A 19 -1.16 -13.42 9.98
CA ALA A 19 0.28 -13.24 9.75
C ALA A 19 0.58 -12.09 8.78
N ALA A 20 -0.24 -11.89 7.75
CA ALA A 20 -0.09 -10.77 6.82
C ALA A 20 -0.48 -9.40 7.42
N ILE A 21 -1.22 -9.40 8.53
CA ILE A 21 -1.58 -8.20 9.30
C ILE A 21 -0.49 -7.87 10.33
N GLU A 22 0.02 -8.89 11.03
CA GLU A 22 0.95 -8.74 12.15
C GLU A 22 2.40 -8.51 11.70
N ASP A 23 2.83 -9.15 10.62
CA ASP A 23 4.18 -8.99 10.07
C ASP A 23 4.31 -7.60 9.42
N PRO A 24 5.18 -6.70 9.94
CA PRO A 24 5.34 -5.35 9.40
C PRO A 24 5.74 -5.34 7.91
N PHE A 25 6.52 -6.33 7.48
CA PHE A 25 6.95 -6.47 6.09
C PHE A 25 5.79 -6.84 5.16
N GLN A 26 4.85 -7.64 5.65
CA GLN A 26 3.64 -7.95 4.89
C GLN A 26 2.61 -6.81 4.97
N MET A 27 2.50 -6.14 6.12
CA MET A 27 1.55 -5.06 6.35
C MET A 27 1.73 -3.92 5.34
N ARG A 28 2.98 -3.47 5.11
CA ARG A 28 3.30 -2.41 4.13
C ARG A 28 2.95 -2.75 2.68
N ARG A 29 2.71 -4.03 2.36
CA ARG A 29 2.33 -4.48 1.00
C ARG A 29 0.85 -4.30 0.69
N TRP A 30 0.01 -4.16 1.72
CA TRP A 30 -1.43 -4.07 1.51
C TRP A 30 -2.09 -2.85 2.13
N TYR A 31 -1.55 -2.34 3.25
CA TYR A 31 -2.20 -1.31 4.06
C TYR A 31 -1.73 0.12 3.76
N GLY A 32 -2.65 1.08 3.78
CA GLY A 32 -2.39 2.52 3.83
C GLY A 32 -2.47 3.23 2.48
N ALA A 33 -2.29 2.54 1.36
CA ALA A 33 -2.38 3.18 0.05
C ALA A 33 -3.84 3.37 -0.41
N VAL A 34 -4.24 4.63 -0.63
CA VAL A 34 -5.53 4.98 -1.26
C VAL A 34 -5.64 4.44 -2.70
N PRO A 35 -6.84 4.30 -3.27
CA PRO A 35 -6.99 3.90 -4.67
C PRO A 35 -6.19 4.82 -5.61
N GLY A 36 -5.34 4.22 -6.45
CA GLY A 36 -4.44 4.95 -7.35
C GLY A 36 -3.28 5.70 -6.67
N GLY A 37 -3.19 5.68 -5.34
CA GLY A 37 -2.12 6.31 -4.57
C GLY A 37 -0.97 5.35 -4.22
N GLN A 38 0.07 5.93 -3.60
CA GLN A 38 1.30 5.26 -3.21
C GLN A 38 1.57 5.51 -1.73
N ARG A 39 1.89 4.45 -0.98
CA ARG A 39 2.38 4.57 0.39
C ARG A 39 3.88 4.87 0.36
N LEU A 40 4.30 5.89 1.11
CA LEU A 40 5.68 6.39 1.11
C LEU A 40 6.49 5.94 2.33
N GLY A 41 5.84 5.41 3.36
CA GLY A 41 6.48 5.03 4.61
C GLY A 41 5.61 5.30 5.83
N GLU A 42 6.14 4.88 6.97
CA GLU A 42 5.57 5.11 8.30
C GLU A 42 6.53 5.92 9.16
N GLU A 43 5.98 6.84 9.94
CA GLU A 43 6.66 7.54 11.03
C GLU A 43 6.04 7.13 12.37
N GLY A 44 6.89 6.91 13.37
CA GLY A 44 6.49 6.46 14.70
C GLY A 44 6.65 4.95 14.89
N ALA A 45 6.33 4.47 16.10
CA ALA A 45 6.28 3.04 16.39
C ALA A 45 4.80 2.61 16.39
N ALA A 46 4.44 1.59 15.60
CA ALA A 46 3.13 0.95 15.65
C ALA A 46 2.97 0.07 16.92
N GLU A 47 3.27 0.63 18.08
CA GLU A 47 3.02 0.00 19.37
C GLU A 47 1.58 0.26 19.82
N SER A 48 0.98 -0.69 20.54
CA SER A 48 -0.41 -0.56 21.00
C SER A 48 -0.57 0.70 21.86
N GLY A 49 -1.51 1.57 21.48
CA GLY A 49 -1.85 2.80 22.19
C GLY A 49 -1.15 4.06 21.66
N GLU A 50 0.01 3.93 21.00
CA GLU A 50 0.72 5.07 20.42
C GLU A 50 0.24 5.37 18.99
N PRO A 51 0.16 6.66 18.59
CA PRO A 51 -0.18 7.01 17.23
C PRO A 51 1.01 6.76 16.29
N PHE A 52 0.74 6.15 15.15
CA PHE A 52 1.66 6.08 14.01
C PHE A 52 1.12 6.91 12.85
N ARG A 53 2.01 7.36 11.97
CA ARG A 53 1.65 8.15 10.79
C ARG A 53 2.10 7.45 9.53
N VAL A 54 1.20 7.32 8.57
CA VAL A 54 1.48 6.81 7.24
C VAL A 54 1.43 7.97 6.26
N ASN A 55 2.52 8.17 5.52
CA ASN A 55 2.57 9.18 4.46
C ASN A 55 2.20 8.53 3.13
N VAL A 56 1.37 9.18 2.34
CA VAL A 56 0.93 8.68 1.03
C VAL A 56 0.90 9.79 -0.02
N LEU A 57 1.20 9.45 -1.27
CA LEU A 57 0.80 10.26 -2.42
C LEU A 57 -0.56 9.76 -2.90
N ASP A 58 -1.54 10.64 -3.03
CA ASP A 58 -2.81 10.29 -3.64
C ASP A 58 -2.68 10.14 -5.18
N ALA A 59 -3.76 9.74 -5.84
CA ALA A 59 -3.78 9.56 -7.29
C ALA A 59 -3.50 10.85 -8.09
N LYS A 60 -3.58 12.03 -7.44
CA LYS A 60 -3.28 13.35 -8.03
C LYS A 60 -1.84 13.80 -7.70
N GLY A 61 -1.05 12.94 -7.04
CA GLY A 61 0.32 13.25 -6.61
C GLY A 61 0.38 14.19 -5.41
N VAL A 62 -0.71 14.38 -4.67
CA VAL A 62 -0.73 15.24 -3.48
C VAL A 62 -0.32 14.41 -2.27
N LEU A 63 0.62 14.94 -1.48
CA LEU A 63 1.02 14.34 -0.22
C LEU A 63 -0.12 14.44 0.80
N ARG A 64 -0.48 13.29 1.38
CA ARG A 64 -1.46 13.12 2.45
C ARG A 64 -0.86 12.30 3.57
N SER A 65 -1.40 12.47 4.76
CA SER A 65 -1.04 11.68 5.92
C SER A 65 -2.27 11.04 6.55
N GLN A 66 -2.13 9.77 6.92
CA GLN A 66 -3.06 9.04 7.74
C GLN A 66 -2.43 8.86 9.12
N THR A 67 -3.15 9.21 10.17
CA THR A 67 -2.77 8.89 11.55
C THR A 67 -3.58 7.69 12.00
N GLY A 68 -2.90 6.62 12.41
CA GLY A 68 -3.49 5.43 12.98
C GLY A 68 -3.14 5.28 14.46
N ARG A 69 -4.02 4.64 15.24
CA ARG A 69 -3.71 4.21 16.61
C ARG A 69 -4.32 2.83 16.85
N ILE A 70 -3.48 1.82 17.06
CA ILE A 70 -3.96 0.47 17.42
C ILE A 70 -4.49 0.53 18.85
N LEU A 71 -5.78 0.28 19.03
CA LEU A 71 -6.42 0.25 20.34
C LEU A 71 -6.31 -1.13 21.00
N LYS A 72 -6.42 -2.18 20.19
CA LYS A 72 -6.40 -3.56 20.67
C LYS A 72 -6.11 -4.54 19.54
N VAL A 73 -5.27 -5.53 19.82
CA VAL A 73 -5.05 -6.69 18.94
C VAL A 73 -5.69 -7.92 19.57
N PHE A 74 -6.36 -8.72 18.74
CA PHE A 74 -6.86 -10.04 19.11
C PHE A 74 -6.09 -11.08 18.30
N PRO A 75 -5.08 -11.76 18.88
CA PRO A 75 -4.23 -12.70 18.15
C PRO A 75 -5.04 -13.71 17.34
N GLY A 76 -4.76 -13.82 16.04
CA GLY A 76 -5.45 -14.71 15.09
C GLY A 76 -6.88 -14.32 14.73
N ARG A 77 -7.43 -13.23 15.29
CA ARG A 77 -8.84 -12.82 15.11
C ARG A 77 -9.04 -11.41 14.58
N GLY A 78 -7.98 -10.59 14.56
CA GLY A 78 -8.03 -9.22 14.01
C GLY A 78 -7.70 -8.15 15.06
N PHE A 79 -8.18 -6.92 14.86
CA PHE A 79 -7.77 -5.76 15.64
C PHE A 79 -8.81 -4.62 15.65
N LEU A 80 -8.65 -3.69 16.58
CA LEU A 80 -9.35 -2.41 16.66
C LEU A 80 -8.35 -1.27 16.55
N MET A 81 -8.69 -0.25 15.76
CA MET A 81 -7.86 0.95 15.67
C MET A 81 -8.67 2.22 15.45
N GLU A 82 -8.06 3.36 15.74
CA GLU A 82 -8.54 4.68 15.31
C GLU A 82 -7.80 5.10 14.04
N LEU A 83 -8.51 5.76 13.13
CA LEU A 83 -7.98 6.28 11.88
C LEU A 83 -8.45 7.71 11.66
N ALA A 84 -7.52 8.59 11.31
CA ALA A 84 -7.81 9.95 10.87
C ALA A 84 -6.90 10.30 9.67
N TRP A 85 -7.42 11.09 8.74
CA TRP A 85 -6.66 11.65 7.63
C TRP A 85 -6.44 13.15 7.84
N ASP A 86 -5.44 13.73 7.18
CA ASP A 86 -5.24 15.19 7.19
C ASP A 86 -6.21 15.96 6.25
N GLY A 87 -7.15 15.26 5.63
CA GLY A 87 -8.17 15.80 4.74
C GLY A 87 -8.31 14.98 3.46
N GLY A 88 -8.73 15.65 2.38
CA GLY A 88 -9.00 15.00 1.09
C GLY A 88 -10.33 14.27 1.06
N GLU A 89 -10.45 13.29 0.17
CA GLU A 89 -11.70 12.54 -0.06
C GLU A 89 -12.08 11.64 1.13
N LEU A 90 -11.13 11.31 2.01
CA LEU A 90 -11.35 10.54 3.24
C LEU A 90 -11.64 11.42 4.48
N GLY A 91 -11.79 12.73 4.29
CA GLY A 91 -12.13 13.69 5.34
C GLY A 91 -11.02 13.86 6.37
N SER A 92 -11.31 14.58 7.46
CA SER A 92 -10.37 14.77 8.58
C SER A 92 -10.92 14.27 9.92
N GLU A 93 -12.03 13.54 9.88
CA GLU A 93 -12.67 13.00 11.08
C GLU A 93 -11.96 11.73 11.56
N THR A 94 -11.84 11.60 12.88
CA THR A 94 -11.36 10.35 13.49
C THR A 94 -12.48 9.33 13.50
N THR A 95 -12.20 8.16 12.96
CA THR A 95 -13.09 7.01 12.91
C THR A 95 -12.49 5.83 13.67
N ARG A 96 -13.34 4.90 14.09
CA ARG A 96 -12.95 3.63 14.69
C ARG A 96 -13.18 2.51 13.69
N LEU A 97 -12.13 1.74 13.46
CA LEU A 97 -12.11 0.56 12.62
C LEU A 97 -12.10 -0.70 13.50
N SER A 98 -12.94 -1.66 13.15
CA SER A 98 -12.88 -3.04 13.58
C SER A 98 -12.56 -3.92 12.38
N PHE A 99 -11.49 -4.70 12.50
CA PHE A 99 -11.09 -5.70 11.51
C PHE A 99 -11.20 -7.08 12.16
N GLY A 100 -12.08 -7.93 11.64
CA GLY A 100 -12.38 -9.25 12.18
C GLY A 100 -12.00 -10.37 11.22
N LEU A 101 -11.47 -11.46 11.77
CA LEU A 101 -11.16 -12.71 11.07
C LEU A 101 -11.92 -13.86 11.74
N GLU A 102 -12.75 -14.55 10.97
CA GLU A 102 -13.49 -15.72 11.43
C GLU A 102 -13.24 -16.92 10.49
N PRO A 103 -13.00 -18.13 11.02
CA PRO A 103 -13.01 -19.34 10.19
C PRO A 103 -14.35 -19.48 9.46
N SER A 104 -14.31 -19.74 8.15
CA SER A 104 -15.50 -19.96 7.32
C SER A 104 -15.23 -21.04 6.28
N GLY A 105 -15.71 -22.25 6.55
CA GLY A 105 -15.39 -23.45 5.77
C GLY A 105 -13.89 -23.77 5.85
N GLU A 106 -13.25 -23.92 4.70
CA GLU A 106 -11.80 -24.12 4.57
C GLU A 106 -11.00 -22.80 4.53
N GLY A 107 -11.69 -21.65 4.64
CA GLY A 107 -11.10 -20.33 4.50
C GLY A 107 -11.40 -19.40 5.66
N THR A 108 -11.23 -18.11 5.40
CA THR A 108 -11.45 -17.03 6.36
C THR A 108 -12.47 -16.06 5.82
N ARG A 109 -13.45 -15.72 6.67
CA ARG A 109 -14.32 -14.56 6.52
C ARG A 109 -13.63 -13.36 7.16
N ILE A 110 -13.47 -12.30 6.38
CA ILE A 110 -12.89 -11.03 6.81
C ILE A 110 -14.03 -10.02 6.93
N GLU A 111 -14.17 -9.39 8.09
CA GLU A 111 -15.14 -8.33 8.32
C GLU A 111 -14.42 -7.01 8.61
N VAL A 112 -14.82 -5.95 7.90
CA VAL A 112 -14.39 -4.58 8.17
C VAL A 112 -15.61 -3.76 8.56
N ARG A 113 -15.55 -3.14 9.75
CA ARG A 113 -16.52 -2.13 10.17
C ARG A 113 -15.82 -0.84 10.53
N GLN A 114 -16.31 0.29 10.03
CA GLN A 114 -15.71 1.57 10.35
C GLN A 114 -16.75 2.68 10.49
N GLY A 115 -16.56 3.55 11.47
CA GLY A 115 -17.36 4.75 11.66
C GLY A 115 -17.05 5.44 13.00
N PRO A 116 -17.83 6.44 13.40
CA PRO A 116 -18.92 7.04 12.64
C PRO A 116 -18.43 7.88 11.45
N PHE A 117 -19.27 8.00 10.41
CA PHE A 117 -19.09 8.96 9.32
C PHE A 117 -20.10 10.09 9.37
N SER A 118 -19.66 11.31 9.01
CA SER A 118 -20.54 12.50 8.96
C SER A 118 -21.37 12.61 7.69
N SER A 119 -20.95 11.97 6.58
CA SER A 119 -21.67 12.03 5.30
C SER A 119 -21.64 10.70 4.52
N PRO A 120 -22.61 10.47 3.61
CA PRO A 120 -22.60 9.31 2.72
C PRO A 120 -21.41 9.26 1.77
N GLU A 121 -20.92 10.42 1.32
CA GLU A 121 -19.75 10.52 0.43
C GLU A 121 -18.50 9.96 1.10
N LEU A 122 -18.34 10.21 2.41
CA LEU A 122 -17.26 9.61 3.19
C LEU A 122 -17.41 8.09 3.29
N VAL A 123 -18.63 7.57 3.47
CA VAL A 123 -18.86 6.10 3.48
C VAL A 123 -18.35 5.47 2.18
N GLU A 124 -18.66 6.07 1.03
CA GLU A 124 -18.24 5.55 -0.28
C GLU A 124 -16.74 5.72 -0.52
N ALA A 125 -16.14 6.82 -0.06
CA ALA A 125 -14.68 6.99 -0.12
C ALA A 125 -13.95 5.92 0.72
N TYR A 126 -14.43 5.63 1.93
CA TYR A 126 -13.89 4.58 2.77
C TYR A 126 -14.17 3.18 2.24
N ARG A 127 -15.30 2.95 1.57
CA ARG A 127 -15.57 1.71 0.85
C ARG A 127 -14.48 1.45 -0.20
N ALA A 128 -14.25 2.41 -1.09
CA ALA A 128 -13.22 2.28 -2.13
C ALA A 128 -11.81 2.09 -1.53
N TYR A 129 -11.52 2.79 -0.42
CA TYR A 129 -10.28 2.59 0.33
C TYR A 129 -10.12 1.14 0.81
N TRP A 130 -11.13 0.55 1.46
CA TRP A 130 -11.04 -0.82 1.95
C TRP A 130 -11.08 -1.86 0.85
N GLU A 131 -11.82 -1.65 -0.24
CA GLU A 131 -11.76 -2.53 -1.41
C GLU A 131 -10.33 -2.65 -1.94
N ALA A 132 -9.62 -1.51 -2.07
CA ALA A 132 -8.24 -1.49 -2.53
C ALA A 132 -7.29 -2.18 -1.52
N ASN A 133 -7.40 -1.86 -0.23
CA ASN A 133 -6.49 -2.39 0.79
C ASN A 133 -6.74 -3.89 1.08
N VAL A 134 -7.99 -4.30 1.29
CA VAL A 134 -8.33 -5.72 1.51
C VAL A 134 -8.04 -6.53 0.25
N GLY A 135 -8.30 -5.99 -0.95
CA GLY A 135 -7.92 -6.66 -2.21
C GLY A 135 -6.42 -6.98 -2.29
N ARG A 136 -5.55 -6.09 -1.79
CA ARG A 136 -4.10 -6.38 -1.67
C ARG A 136 -3.82 -7.39 -0.57
N LEU A 137 -4.49 -7.30 0.60
CA LEU A 137 -4.32 -8.25 1.70
C LEU A 137 -4.59 -9.68 1.26
N LEU A 138 -5.67 -9.90 0.49
CA LEU A 138 -6.02 -11.23 0.00
C LEU A 138 -4.90 -11.85 -0.85
N ARG A 139 -4.23 -11.02 -1.65
CA ARG A 139 -3.09 -11.42 -2.50
C ARG A 139 -1.83 -11.68 -1.66
N VAL A 140 -1.54 -10.84 -0.68
CA VAL A 140 -0.43 -11.08 0.25
C VAL A 140 -0.64 -12.38 1.03
N ALA A 141 -1.84 -12.61 1.57
CA ALA A 141 -2.17 -13.81 2.34
C ALA A 141 -2.05 -15.09 1.50
N SER A 142 -2.40 -15.04 0.21
CA SER A 142 -2.23 -16.16 -0.72
C SER A 142 -0.77 -16.41 -1.14
N GLY A 143 0.16 -15.55 -0.72
CA GLY A 143 1.58 -15.64 -1.08
C GLY A 143 1.92 -15.04 -2.44
N GLU A 144 1.02 -14.25 -3.04
CA GLU A 144 1.34 -13.51 -4.24
C GLU A 144 2.38 -12.40 -3.94
N ALA A 145 3.33 -12.22 -4.86
CA ALA A 145 4.21 -11.06 -4.84
C ALA A 145 3.41 -9.78 -5.15
N VAL A 146 3.01 -9.07 -4.11
CA VAL A 146 2.37 -7.75 -4.21
C VAL A 146 3.48 -6.68 -4.18
N PRO A 147 3.61 -5.84 -5.22
CA PRO A 147 4.63 -4.78 -5.23
C PRO A 147 4.51 -3.84 -4.04
N CYS A 148 5.63 -3.50 -3.42
CA CYS A 148 5.72 -2.57 -2.31
C CYS A 148 6.69 -1.44 -2.62
N PHE A 149 6.19 -0.20 -2.61
CA PHE A 149 7.01 0.97 -2.89
C PHE A 149 8.01 1.25 -1.76
N GLU A 150 7.68 0.95 -0.51
CA GLU A 150 8.60 1.10 0.63
C GLU A 150 9.78 0.13 0.55
N GLU A 151 9.56 -1.13 0.15
CA GLU A 151 10.65 -2.09 -0.14
C GLU A 151 11.55 -1.56 -1.24
N PHE A 152 10.95 -1.12 -2.34
CA PHE A 152 11.69 -0.49 -3.42
C PHE A 152 12.50 0.73 -2.92
N TRP A 153 11.93 1.57 -2.06
CA TRP A 153 12.58 2.75 -1.48
C TRP A 153 13.76 2.39 -0.57
N GLU A 154 13.59 1.43 0.33
CA GLU A 154 14.63 0.98 1.27
C GLU A 154 15.76 0.24 0.54
N GLU A 155 15.43 -0.70 -0.35
CA GLU A 155 16.40 -1.49 -1.11
C GLU A 155 17.14 -0.66 -2.16
N SER A 156 16.49 0.38 -2.70
CA SER A 156 17.18 1.35 -3.54
C SER A 156 18.10 2.28 -2.75
N GLY A 157 18.01 2.33 -1.42
CA GLY A 157 18.82 3.23 -0.58
C GLY A 157 18.28 4.66 -0.50
N GLY A 158 16.97 4.85 -0.65
CA GLY A 158 16.34 6.17 -0.63
C GLY A 158 16.53 6.97 -1.92
N TYR A 159 16.85 6.31 -3.03
CA TYR A 159 17.01 6.98 -4.32
C TYR A 159 15.65 7.32 -4.93
N VAL A 160 15.18 8.52 -4.63
CA VAL A 160 13.91 9.15 -5.06
C VAL A 160 13.90 9.55 -6.54
N GLU A 161 14.92 9.22 -7.31
CA GLU A 161 15.14 9.78 -8.64
C GLU A 161 14.47 8.93 -9.75
N PRO A 162 14.23 9.50 -10.95
CA PRO A 162 13.48 8.90 -12.06
C PRO A 162 13.86 7.48 -12.51
N LEU A 163 15.04 7.00 -12.10
CA LEU A 163 15.50 5.63 -12.28
C LEU A 163 14.60 4.61 -11.60
N GLY A 164 14.18 4.86 -10.36
CA GLY A 164 13.32 3.94 -9.63
C GLY A 164 11.94 3.80 -10.22
N LEU A 165 11.35 4.95 -10.55
CA LEU A 165 10.08 5.02 -11.27
C LEU A 165 10.16 4.36 -12.66
N ALA A 166 11.27 4.54 -13.37
CA ALA A 166 11.48 3.94 -14.69
C ALA A 166 11.62 2.42 -14.59
N ALA A 167 12.44 1.91 -13.67
CA ALA A 167 12.59 0.47 -13.43
C ALA A 167 11.24 -0.18 -13.10
N TYR A 168 10.48 0.43 -12.21
CA TYR A 168 9.14 -0.03 -11.86
C TYR A 168 8.17 0.03 -13.06
N THR A 169 8.16 1.12 -13.81
CA THR A 169 7.26 1.30 -14.96
C THR A 169 7.55 0.27 -16.05
N VAL A 170 8.83 -0.06 -16.28
CA VAL A 170 9.23 -1.11 -17.20
C VAL A 170 8.74 -2.47 -16.72
N LEU A 171 8.98 -2.83 -15.45
CA LEU A 171 8.52 -4.09 -14.88
C LEU A 171 6.98 -4.23 -14.94
N ALA A 172 6.25 -3.16 -14.60
CA ALA A 172 4.80 -3.12 -14.66
C ALA A 172 4.27 -3.27 -16.11
N GLY A 173 4.89 -2.58 -17.07
CA GLY A 173 4.55 -2.69 -18.49
C GLY A 173 4.83 -4.08 -19.05
N MET A 174 5.95 -4.71 -18.67
CA MET A 174 6.29 -6.08 -19.06
C MET A 174 5.30 -7.09 -18.50
N LYS A 175 4.87 -6.92 -17.25
CA LYS A 175 3.80 -7.72 -16.66
C LYS A 175 2.48 -7.58 -17.43
N ALA A 176 2.10 -6.35 -17.79
CA ALA A 176 0.89 -6.10 -18.58
C ALA A 176 0.97 -6.69 -20.00
N ALA A 177 2.18 -6.78 -20.57
CA ALA A 177 2.43 -7.41 -21.87
C ALA A 177 2.45 -8.95 -21.82
N GLY A 178 2.25 -9.57 -20.65
CA GLY A 178 2.22 -11.03 -20.50
C GLY A 178 3.60 -11.69 -20.53
N VAL A 179 4.66 -10.97 -20.15
CA VAL A 179 5.99 -11.56 -20.00
C VAL A 179 5.95 -12.70 -18.95
N PRO A 180 6.62 -13.84 -19.19
CA PRO A 180 6.59 -14.96 -18.27
C PRO A 180 7.10 -14.59 -16.86
N PRO A 181 6.49 -15.12 -15.78
CA PRO A 181 6.85 -14.79 -14.41
C PRO A 181 8.33 -15.04 -14.07
N GLU A 182 8.92 -16.13 -14.58
CA GLU A 182 10.33 -16.46 -14.40
C GLU A 182 11.26 -15.43 -15.05
N THR A 183 10.84 -14.85 -16.17
CA THR A 183 11.58 -13.81 -16.87
C THR A 183 11.47 -12.48 -16.13
N LEU A 184 10.29 -12.15 -15.60
CA LEU A 184 10.10 -10.99 -14.74
C LEU A 184 10.95 -11.09 -13.47
N ALA A 185 10.95 -12.24 -12.80
CA ALA A 185 11.74 -12.46 -11.59
C ALA A 185 13.25 -12.31 -11.84
N GLN A 186 13.75 -12.84 -12.96
CA GLN A 186 15.16 -12.71 -13.32
C GLN A 186 15.55 -11.26 -13.67
N LEU A 187 14.67 -10.54 -14.36
CA LEU A 187 14.88 -9.12 -14.67
C LEU A 187 14.83 -8.25 -13.43
N GLU A 188 13.90 -8.56 -12.54
CA GLU A 188 13.75 -7.93 -11.24
C GLU A 188 15.02 -8.13 -10.38
N GLU A 189 15.50 -9.37 -10.23
CA GLU A 189 16.76 -9.70 -9.56
C GLU A 189 17.97 -8.97 -10.19
N THR A 190 18.03 -8.90 -11.52
CA THR A 190 19.11 -8.23 -12.25
C THR A 190 19.07 -6.72 -12.00
N LEU A 191 17.89 -6.09 -12.09
CA LEU A 191 17.71 -4.68 -11.81
C LEU A 191 18.10 -4.37 -10.36
N TYR A 192 17.66 -5.18 -9.40
CA TYR A 192 17.96 -5.00 -7.98
C TYR A 192 19.46 -5.16 -7.68
N THR A 193 20.12 -6.14 -8.30
CA THR A 193 21.57 -6.36 -8.14
C THR A 193 22.40 -5.17 -8.62
N HIS A 194 21.97 -4.51 -9.69
CA HIS A 194 22.77 -3.49 -10.36
C HIS A 194 22.40 -2.06 -9.95
N LEU A 195 21.11 -1.77 -9.71
CA LEU A 195 20.66 -0.44 -9.26
C LEU A 195 21.27 -0.06 -7.92
N ALA A 196 21.35 -1.01 -6.98
CA ALA A 196 21.97 -0.78 -5.67
C ALA A 196 23.48 -0.51 -5.72
N ARG A 197 24.13 -0.75 -6.87
CA ARG A 197 25.57 -0.53 -7.09
C ARG A 197 25.88 0.74 -7.87
N VAL A 198 24.86 1.48 -8.30
CA VAL A 198 25.04 2.73 -9.04
C VAL A 198 25.51 3.82 -8.06
N PRO A 199 26.65 4.49 -8.30
CA PRO A 199 27.08 5.60 -7.48
C PRO A 199 26.07 6.75 -7.50
N GLU A 200 25.95 7.49 -6.39
CA GLU A 200 24.92 8.52 -6.22
C GLU A 200 24.90 9.56 -7.33
N GLU A 201 26.07 10.05 -7.71
CA GLU A 201 26.27 11.01 -8.80
C GLU A 201 25.80 10.46 -10.16
N THR A 202 26.04 9.16 -10.41
CA THR A 202 25.61 8.49 -11.65
C THR A 202 24.09 8.31 -11.67
N ALA A 203 23.50 7.95 -10.53
CA ALA A 203 22.06 7.84 -10.38
C ALA A 203 21.37 9.20 -10.61
N GLY A 204 21.93 10.30 -10.09
CA GLY A 204 21.40 11.64 -10.32
C GLY A 204 21.43 12.08 -11.79
N VAL A 205 22.52 11.80 -12.53
CA VAL A 205 22.61 12.12 -13.96
C VAL A 205 21.61 11.30 -14.78
N LEU A 206 21.53 9.99 -14.52
CA LEU A 206 20.57 9.10 -15.19
C LEU A 206 19.12 9.50 -14.89
N GLY A 207 18.84 9.86 -13.64
CA GLY A 207 17.56 10.40 -13.21
C GLY A 207 17.19 11.68 -13.98
N ALA A 208 18.10 12.64 -14.08
CA ALA A 208 17.90 13.86 -14.86
C ALA A 208 17.60 13.58 -16.36
N VAL A 209 18.33 12.66 -16.99
CA VAL A 209 18.10 12.27 -18.40
C VAL A 209 16.71 11.64 -18.60
N LEU A 210 16.31 10.75 -17.70
CA LEU A 210 14.99 10.11 -17.76
C LEU A 210 13.86 11.14 -17.56
N ARG A 211 14.04 12.10 -16.65
CA ARG A 211 13.11 13.22 -16.44
C ARG A 211 12.87 14.03 -17.71
N GLU A 212 13.95 14.41 -18.39
CA GLU A 212 13.86 15.20 -19.63
C GLU A 212 13.23 14.41 -20.79
N ARG A 213 13.55 13.11 -20.90
CA ARG A 213 12.92 12.22 -21.89
C ARG A 213 11.41 12.09 -21.65
N LEU A 214 10.99 11.87 -20.41
CA LEU A 214 9.57 11.75 -20.05
C LEU A 214 8.80 13.05 -20.33
N ARG A 215 9.41 14.21 -20.05
CA ARG A 215 8.86 15.53 -20.43
C ARG A 215 8.71 15.70 -21.94
N GLY A 216 9.68 15.22 -22.72
CA GLY A 216 9.68 15.32 -24.18
C GLY A 216 8.74 14.34 -24.92
N THR A 217 8.25 13.29 -24.25
CA THR A 217 7.34 12.29 -24.84
C THR A 217 5.86 12.51 -24.51
N LEU A 218 5.53 13.42 -23.60
CA LEU A 218 4.14 13.84 -23.37
C LEU A 218 3.74 14.89 -24.40
N PRO A 219 2.63 14.72 -25.14
CA PRO A 219 2.18 15.74 -26.07
C PRO A 219 1.64 16.96 -25.31
N GLY A 220 2.44 18.03 -25.30
CA GLY A 220 2.00 19.38 -24.92
C GLY A 220 2.77 19.99 -23.74
N GLY A 221 3.52 21.06 -24.01
CA GLY A 221 4.18 21.84 -22.96
C GLY A 221 5.10 22.94 -23.51
N GLY A 222 4.55 23.82 -24.36
CA GLY A 222 5.06 25.17 -24.57
C GLY A 222 4.25 26.16 -23.74
#